data_AF-A0AAU3ZFH8-F1
#
_entry.id   AF-A0AAU3ZFH8-F1
#
_cell.length_a   1.000
_cell.length_b   1.000
_cell.length_c   1.000
_cell.angle_alpha   90.00
_cell.angle_beta   90.00
_cell.angle_gamma   90.00
#
_symmetry.space_group_name_H-M   'P 1'
#
loop_
_entity.id
_entity.type
_entity.pdbx_description
1 polymer ?
#
loop_
_entity_poly.entity_id
_entity_poly.type
_entity_poly.pdbx_seq_one_letter_code
_entity_poly.pdbx_strand_id
1 'polypeptide(L)' 'MPADLVLLDEDPLEDHTALREIAGVMREGSWWSRAELDAILERIAARPGAH' A
#
# COMPACT_ATOMS: atom_id res chain seq x y z
N MET A 1 9.11 -18.07 6.14
CA MET A 1 7.80 -18.02 5.45
C MET A 1 7.62 -16.61 4.94
N PRO A 2 7.14 -16.37 3.71
CA PRO A 2 6.82 -15.03 3.25
C PRO A 2 5.72 -14.45 4.16
N ALA A 3 5.93 -13.21 4.62
CA ALA A 3 4.97 -12.48 5.43
C ALA A 3 4.35 -11.39 4.54
N ASP A 4 3.08 -11.57 4.21
CA ASP A 4 2.31 -10.64 3.40
C ASP A 4 1.12 -10.12 4.22
N LEU A 5 1.04 -8.79 4.39
CA LEU A 5 -0.08 -8.13 5.06
C LEU A 5 -0.27 -6.70 4.58
N VAL A 6 -1.45 -6.16 4.86
CA VAL A 6 -1.81 -4.75 4.65
C VAL A 6 -2.19 -4.18 6.01
N LEU A 7 -1.63 -3.02 6.35
CA LEU A 7 -2.05 -2.26 7.53
C LEU A 7 -3.00 -1.15 7.09
N LEU A 8 -4.12 -1.03 7.79
CA LEU A 8 -5.12 0.01 7.58
C LEU A 8 -5.00 1.06 8.68
N ASP A 9 -5.35 2.30 8.36
CA ASP A 9 -5.43 3.40 9.33
C ASP A 9 -6.69 3.32 10.21
N GLU A 10 -7.73 2.64 9.71
CA GLU A 10 -9.06 2.55 10.35
C GLU A 10 -9.56 1.09 10.44
N ASP A 11 -10.52 0.83 11.33
CA ASP A 11 -11.11 -0.50 11.54
C ASP A 11 -12.12 -0.84 10.43
N PRO A 12 -11.84 -1.84 9.58
CA PRO A 12 -12.74 -2.24 8.49
C PRO A 12 -14.01 -2.94 8.96
N LEU A 13 -14.10 -3.34 10.24
CA LEU A 13 -15.31 -3.92 10.83
C LEU A 13 -16.32 -2.84 11.23
N GLU A 14 -15.87 -1.61 11.49
CA GLU A 14 -16.75 -0.45 11.73
C GLU A 14 -17.24 0.14 10.40
N ASP A 15 -16.36 0.27 9.41
CA ASP A 15 -16.73 0.63 8.02
C ASP A 15 -15.86 -0.08 6.98
N HIS A 16 -16.50 -0.83 6.08
CA HIS A 16 -15.83 -1.49 4.97
C HIS A 16 -15.03 -0.55 4.05
N THR A 17 -15.32 0.76 4.02
CA THR A 17 -14.54 1.71 3.21
C THR A 17 -13.12 1.89 3.73
N ALA A 18 -12.85 1.60 5.00
CA ALA A 18 -11.53 1.66 5.62
C ALA A 18 -10.50 0.73 4.94
N LEU A 19 -10.94 -0.28 4.19
CA LEU A 19 -10.06 -1.11 3.35
C LEU A 19 -9.28 -0.30 2.29
N ARG A 20 -9.71 0.93 1.99
CA ARG A 20 -9.00 1.85 1.08
C ARG A 20 -7.98 2.73 1.80
N GLU A 21 -8.11 2.87 3.11
CA GLU A 21 -7.26 3.71 3.95
C GLU A 21 -6.04 2.91 4.42
N ILE A 22 -5.17 2.59 3.45
CA ILE A 22 -3.98 1.77 3.66
C ILE A 22 -2.83 2.64 4.18
N ALA A 23 -2.35 2.32 5.38
CA ALA A 23 -1.16 2.90 6.01
C ALA A 23 0.14 2.38 5.38
N GLY A 24 0.14 1.10 4.97
CA GLY A 24 1.27 0.47 4.30
C GLY A 24 1.09 -1.03 4.08
N VAL A 25 2.06 -1.63 3.41
CA VAL A 25 2.03 -3.02 2.99
C VAL A 25 3.34 -3.69 3.39
N MET A 26 3.25 -4.89 3.96
CA MET A 26 4.41 -5.78 4.07
C MET A 26 4.31 -6.83 2.97
N ARG A 27 5.38 -6.96 2.20
CA ARG A 27 5.52 -7.94 1.12
C ARG A 27 6.83 -8.70 1.31
N GLU A 28 6.75 -10.03 1.38
CA GLU A 28 7.91 -10.90 1.56
C GLU A 28 8.79 -10.49 2.76
N GLY A 29 8.17 -9.98 3.84
CA GLY A 29 8.88 -9.49 5.04
C GLY A 29 9.52 -8.10 4.91
N SER A 30 9.33 -7.41 3.77
CA SER A 30 9.74 -6.02 3.60
C SER A 30 8.55 -5.08 3.77
N TRP A 31 8.70 -4.07 4.62
CA TRP A 31 7.68 -3.05 4.85
C TRP A 31 7.79 -1.91 3.84
N TRP A 32 6.64 -1.44 3.35
CA TRP A 32 6.49 -0.32 2.44
C TRP A 32 5.39 0.60 2.98
N SER A 33 5.76 1.82 3.34
CA SER A 33 4.81 2.84 3.79
C SER A 33 3.97 3.36 2.63
N ARG A 34 2.79 3.91 2.94
CA ARG A 34 1.94 4.60 1.95
C ARG A 34 2.69 5.67 1.16
N ALA A 35 3.50 6.50 1.84
CA ALA A 35 4.27 7.56 1.20
C ALA A 35 5.30 7.03 0.18
N GLU A 36 5.97 5.92 0.48
CA GLU A 36 6.89 5.28 -0.48
C GLU A 36 6.15 4.73 -1.70
N LEU A 37 4.99 4.10 -1.47
CA LEU A 37 4.14 3.59 -2.54
C LEU A 37 3.60 4.71 -3.44
N ASP A 38 3.15 5.82 -2.85
CA ASP A 38 2.66 6.98 -3.59
C ASP A 38 3.78 7.60 -4.45
N ALA A 39 5.00 7.73 -3.92
CA ALA A 39 6.15 8.21 -4.69
C ALA A 39 6.48 7.31 -5.90
N ILE A 40 6.30 5.99 -5.74
CA ILE A 40 6.48 5.03 -6.85
C ILE A 40 5.37 5.20 -7.90
N LEU A 41 4.12 5.34 -7.46
CA LEU A 41 2.98 5.58 -8.35
C LEU A 41 3.15 6.89 -9.14
N GLU A 42 3.58 7.97 -8.49
CA GLU A 42 3.88 9.25 -9.14
C GLU A 42 4.97 9.09 -10.22
N ARG A 43 6.04 8.36 -9.91
CA ARG A 43 7.11 8.09 -10.88
C ARG A 43 6.62 7.30 -12.10
N ILE A 44 5.75 6.32 -11.88
CA ILE A 44 5.14 5.51 -12.95
C ILE A 44 4.18 6.38 -13.78
N ALA A 45 3.34 7.18 -13.13
CA ALA A 45 2.40 8.09 -13.79
C ALA A 45 3.12 9.14 -14.66
N ALA A 46 4.29 9.62 -14.23
CA ALA A 46 5.13 10.52 -15.02
C ALA A 46 5.73 9.85 -16.28
N ARG A 47 5.76 8.51 -16.35
CA ARG A 47 6.31 7.74 -17.48
C ARG A 47 5.43 6.51 -17.79
N PRO A 48 4.24 6.69 -18.41
CA PRO A 48 3.19 5.66 -18.54
C PRO A 48 3.51 4.39 -19.38
N GLY A 49 4.78 4.07 -19.67
CA GLY A 49 5.17 2.95 -20.54
C GLY A 49 6.40 2.19 -20.08
N ALA A 50 6.86 2.37 -18.84
CA ALA A 50 7.94 1.56 -18.29
C ALA A 50 7.36 0.25 -17.74
N HIS A 51 7.22 -0.74 -18.62
CA HIS A 51 7.10 -2.16 -18.27
C HIS A 51 8.45 -2.84 -18.39
#